data_AF-A0A2R8ZJV3-F1
#
_entry.id   AF-A0A2R8ZJV3-F1
#
_cell.length_a   1.000
_cell.length_b   1.000
_cell.length_c   1.000
_cell.angle_alpha   90.00
_cell.angle_beta   90.00
_cell.angle_gamma   90.00
#
_symmetry.space_group_name_H-M   'P 1'
#
loop_
_entity.id
_entity.type
_entity.pdbx_description
1 polymer ?
#
loop_
_entity_poly.entity_id
_entity_poly.type
_entity_poly.pdbx_seq_one_letter_code
_entity_poly.pdbx_strand_id
1 'polypeptide(L)'
;TLKVQEYPTLKVPYETLNKRFRAAQKNIDRETSHVTMVVAELEKTLSGCPAVDSVVSLLDGVVEKLSVLKRKDLVNIEMFLTAKEVEESLERRETATCLAWCHDNKSRLRKMKGRQNKHEAKTGRKSRAANGSPKESLDLGMETLKGKPELSCLEFSLRIQEFIELIRQNKRLDAVRHARKHFSQAEGSQLDEVRQAMGMLAFPPDTHISPYKDLLDPARWRMLIQQFRYDNYRLHQLGNNSVFTLTLQAGLSAIKTPQCYKEDGSSKSPDCPVCSRSLNKLAQPLPMAHCANSRLVCKISGDVMNENNPPMMLPNGYVYGYNSLLSIRQDDKVVCPRTKEVFHFSQAEKVYIM
;
A
#
# COMPACT_ATOMS: atom_id res chain seq x y z
N THR A 1 29.98 13.15 -1.29
CA THR A 1 28.83 12.36 -0.80
C THR A 1 27.59 12.99 -1.38
N LEU A 2 26.81 12.28 -2.20
CA LEU A 2 25.66 12.85 -2.92
C LEU A 2 24.45 12.97 -1.97
N LYS A 3 24.18 14.18 -1.46
CA LYS A 3 22.85 14.55 -0.97
C LYS A 3 22.13 15.20 -2.13
N VAL A 4 21.32 14.42 -2.85
CA VAL A 4 20.43 14.93 -3.89
C VAL A 4 19.03 14.96 -3.31
N GLN A 5 18.52 16.17 -3.08
CA GLN A 5 17.11 16.40 -2.82
C GLN A 5 16.53 17.00 -4.09
N GLU A 6 15.68 16.25 -4.78
CA GLU A 6 14.80 16.81 -5.79
C GLU A 6 13.34 16.55 -5.41
N TYR A 7 12.66 17.65 -5.09
CA TYR A 7 11.24 17.82 -4.78
C TYR A 7 10.25 17.26 -5.84
N PRO A 8 10.53 17.22 -7.17
CA PRO A 8 9.52 16.89 -8.19
C PRO A 8 9.05 15.43 -8.25
N THR A 9 9.91 14.45 -7.98
CA THR A 9 9.54 13.01 -8.00
C THR A 9 8.79 12.57 -6.75
N LEU A 10 9.02 13.26 -5.62
CA LEU A 10 8.26 13.11 -4.39
C LEU A 10 6.96 13.92 -4.39
N LYS A 11 6.84 14.93 -5.26
CA LYS A 11 5.72 15.87 -5.27
C LYS A 11 4.37 15.20 -5.42
N VAL A 12 4.19 14.25 -6.35
CA VAL A 12 2.86 13.65 -6.59
C VAL A 12 2.40 12.74 -5.44
N PRO A 13 3.23 11.80 -4.93
CA PRO A 13 2.87 11.03 -3.73
C PRO A 13 2.73 11.91 -2.48
N TYR A 14 3.62 12.89 -2.29
CA TYR A 14 3.59 13.82 -1.16
C TYR A 14 2.38 14.75 -1.21
N GLU A 15 2.00 15.29 -2.36
CA GLU A 15 0.81 16.12 -2.54
C GLU A 15 -0.46 15.31 -2.34
N THR A 16 -0.48 14.05 -2.80
CA THR A 16 -1.61 13.14 -2.56
C THR A 16 -1.74 12.84 -1.06
N LEU A 17 -0.62 12.59 -0.38
CA LEU A 17 -0.56 12.40 1.07
C LEU A 17 -1.00 13.68 1.81
N ASN A 18 -0.44 14.83 1.47
CA ASN A 18 -0.80 16.12 2.07
C ASN A 18 -2.26 16.46 1.82
N LYS A 19 -2.81 16.17 0.64
CA LYS A 19 -4.22 16.38 0.34
C LYS A 19 -5.12 15.50 1.20
N ARG A 20 -4.75 14.22 1.40
CA ARG A 20 -5.48 13.31 2.29
C ARG A 20 -5.35 13.70 3.76
N PHE A 21 -4.14 14.05 4.20
CA PHE A 21 -3.87 14.51 5.56
C PHE A 21 -4.62 15.80 5.88
N ARG A 22 -4.57 16.81 5.00
CA ARG A 22 -5.32 18.06 5.18
C ARG A 22 -6.83 17.85 5.17
N ALA A 23 -7.35 16.94 4.35
CA ALA A 23 -8.77 16.60 4.35
C ALA A 23 -9.19 15.91 5.66
N ALA A 24 -8.38 14.99 6.18
CA ALA A 24 -8.59 14.36 7.48
C ALA A 24 -8.51 15.39 8.62
N GLN A 25 -7.45 16.21 8.65
CA GLN A 25 -7.26 17.26 9.64
C GLN A 25 -8.42 18.27 9.65
N LYS A 26 -8.89 18.71 8.49
CA LYS A 26 -10.04 19.63 8.39
C LYS A 26 -11.32 19.03 8.98
N ASN A 27 -11.51 17.71 8.85
CA ASN A 27 -12.64 17.04 9.49
C ASN A 27 -12.47 16.98 11.02
N ILE A 28 -11.27 16.65 11.52
CA ILE A 28 -10.97 16.67 12.96
C ILE A 28 -11.19 18.06 13.54
N ASP A 29 -10.62 19.08 12.92
CA ASP A 29 -10.68 20.46 13.42
C ASP A 29 -12.14 20.95 13.48
N ARG A 30 -12.96 20.58 12.48
CA ARG A 30 -14.39 20.90 12.45
C ARG A 30 -15.15 20.25 13.61
N GLU A 31 -14.96 18.96 13.85
CA GLU A 31 -15.67 18.27 14.94
C GLU A 31 -15.14 18.69 16.31
N THR A 32 -13.84 18.95 16.44
CA THR A 32 -13.23 19.51 17.65
C THR A 32 -13.84 20.88 17.97
N SER A 33 -13.99 21.75 16.97
CA SER A 33 -14.67 23.05 17.13
C SER A 33 -16.12 22.89 17.59
N HIS A 34 -16.85 21.89 17.07
CA HIS A 34 -18.21 21.60 17.51
C HIS A 34 -18.26 21.12 18.97
N VAL A 35 -17.32 20.27 19.40
CA VAL A 35 -17.24 19.83 20.80
C VAL A 35 -16.88 21.00 21.72
N THR A 36 -15.88 21.81 21.38
CA THR A 36 -15.49 22.99 22.17
C THR A 36 -16.65 23.96 22.33
N MET A 37 -17.47 24.16 21.28
CA MET A 37 -18.66 25.02 21.35
C MET A 37 -19.72 24.48 22.33
N VAL A 38 -19.98 23.17 22.32
CA VAL A 38 -20.96 22.57 23.27
C VAL A 38 -20.42 22.58 24.70
N VAL A 39 -19.12 22.37 24.89
CA VAL A 39 -18.47 22.46 26.21
C VAL A 39 -18.54 23.88 26.76
N ALA A 40 -18.28 24.90 25.94
CA ALA A 40 -18.38 26.30 26.35
C ALA A 40 -19.81 26.68 26.75
N GLU A 41 -20.82 26.17 26.04
CA GLU A 41 -22.24 26.37 26.42
C GLU A 41 -22.56 25.66 27.74
N LEU A 42 -22.02 24.45 27.96
CA LEU A 42 -22.18 23.72 29.22
C LEU A 42 -21.54 24.48 30.40
N GLU A 43 -20.31 24.98 30.24
CA GLU A 43 -19.62 25.78 31.27
C GLU A 43 -20.41 27.05 31.63
N LYS A 44 -20.92 27.75 30.61
CA LYS A 44 -21.76 28.94 30.79
C LYS A 44 -23.06 28.61 31.54
N THR A 45 -23.67 27.46 31.23
CA THR A 45 -24.92 27.03 31.88
C THR A 45 -24.68 26.63 33.34
N LEU A 46 -23.56 25.97 33.64
CA LEU A 46 -23.15 25.58 35.00
C LEU A 46 -22.89 26.80 35.91
N SER A 47 -22.47 27.93 35.34
CA SER A 47 -22.26 29.18 36.08
C SER A 47 -23.55 29.84 36.62
N GLY A 48 -24.72 29.39 36.16
CA GLY A 48 -26.02 30.03 36.45
C GLY A 48 -26.98 29.26 37.37
N CYS A 49 -26.53 28.23 38.11
CA CYS A 49 -27.40 27.32 38.90
C CYS A 49 -28.60 26.75 38.10
N PRO A 50 -28.34 25.93 37.06
CA PRO A 50 -29.38 25.42 36.18
C PRO A 50 -30.19 24.25 36.78
N ALA A 51 -31.39 24.02 36.27
CA ALA A 51 -32.18 22.82 36.56
C ALA A 51 -31.45 21.56 36.04
N VAL A 52 -31.53 20.45 36.79
CA VAL A 52 -30.83 19.19 36.51
C VAL A 52 -31.14 18.67 35.09
N ASP A 53 -32.39 18.79 34.62
CA ASP A 53 -32.80 18.34 33.29
C ASP A 53 -32.09 19.09 32.14
N SER A 54 -31.75 20.37 32.35
CA SER A 54 -30.98 21.16 31.37
C SER A 54 -29.54 20.66 31.25
N VAL A 55 -28.93 20.32 32.38
CA VAL A 55 -27.57 19.77 32.43
C VAL A 55 -27.53 18.39 31.78
N VAL A 56 -28.52 17.53 32.04
CA VAL A 56 -28.63 16.20 31.43
C VAL A 56 -28.76 16.30 29.91
N SER A 57 -29.64 17.16 29.39
CA SER A 57 -29.80 17.39 27.95
C SER A 57 -28.53 17.87 27.26
N LEU A 58 -27.77 18.77 27.91
CA LEU A 58 -26.48 19.23 27.39
C LEU A 58 -25.42 18.13 27.41
N LEU A 59 -25.36 17.32 28.46
CA LEU A 59 -24.47 16.17 28.53
C LEU A 59 -24.80 15.13 27.45
N ASP A 60 -26.08 14.87 27.19
CA ASP A 60 -26.51 14.01 26.09
C ASP A 60 -26.06 14.56 24.73
N GLY A 61 -26.15 15.88 24.53
CA GLY A 61 -25.62 16.56 23.36
C GLY A 61 -24.10 16.43 23.20
N VAL A 62 -23.34 16.57 24.29
CA VAL A 62 -21.87 16.35 24.30
C VAL A 62 -21.55 14.90 23.96
N VAL A 63 -22.23 13.94 24.59
CA VAL A 63 -22.07 12.50 24.35
C VAL A 63 -22.40 12.17 22.90
N GLU A 64 -23.46 12.75 22.33
CA GLU A 64 -23.80 12.56 20.92
C GLU A 64 -22.69 13.08 20.00
N LYS A 65 -22.16 14.30 20.22
CA LYS A 65 -21.05 14.85 19.43
C LYS A 65 -19.76 14.06 19.58
N LEU A 66 -19.41 13.65 20.80
CA LEU A 66 -18.26 12.77 21.05
C LEU A 66 -18.44 11.39 20.40
N SER A 67 -19.66 10.85 20.39
CA SER A 67 -19.97 9.59 19.71
C SER A 67 -19.88 9.71 18.18
N VAL A 68 -20.12 10.90 17.62
CA VAL A 68 -19.92 11.20 16.19
C VAL A 68 -18.43 11.33 15.88
N LEU A 69 -17.65 11.96 16.76
CA LEU A 69 -16.19 12.03 16.67
C LEU A 69 -15.56 10.64 16.73
N LYS A 70 -16.05 9.79 17.64
CA LYS A 70 -15.70 8.37 17.74
C LYS A 70 -16.17 7.57 16.51
N ARG A 71 -17.40 7.75 16.02
CA ARG A 71 -17.85 7.08 14.77
C ARG A 71 -17.09 7.52 13.51
N LYS A 72 -16.51 8.73 13.51
CA LYS A 72 -15.63 9.25 12.46
C LYS A 72 -14.16 8.90 12.70
N ASP A 73 -13.88 7.94 13.57
CA ASP A 73 -12.56 7.44 14.00
C ASP A 73 -11.45 7.72 12.99
N LEU A 74 -10.39 8.37 13.48
CA LEU A 74 -9.15 8.63 12.75
C LEU A 74 -8.52 7.35 12.16
N VAL A 75 -8.88 6.20 12.72
CA VAL A 75 -8.73 4.87 12.14
C VAL A 75 -9.95 4.04 12.59
N ASN A 76 -10.86 3.69 11.69
CA ASN A 76 -12.01 2.82 12.01
C ASN A 76 -11.49 1.43 12.43
N ILE A 77 -11.24 1.26 13.73
CA ILE A 77 -10.61 0.07 14.31
C ILE A 77 -11.51 -1.15 14.18
N GLU A 78 -12.83 -0.95 14.25
CA GLU A 78 -13.83 -2.01 14.09
C GLU A 78 -13.68 -2.70 12.73
N MET A 79 -13.45 -1.96 11.65
CA MET A 79 -13.13 -2.53 10.34
C MET A 79 -11.95 -3.52 10.40
N PHE A 80 -10.89 -3.17 11.12
CA PHE A 80 -9.69 -4.02 11.23
C PHE A 80 -9.93 -5.22 12.14
N LEU A 81 -10.75 -5.06 13.19
CA LEU A 81 -11.16 -6.16 14.05
C LEU A 81 -12.06 -7.15 13.31
N THR A 82 -13.07 -6.68 12.57
CA THR A 82 -13.90 -7.52 11.70
C THR A 82 -13.04 -8.23 10.65
N ALA A 83 -12.10 -7.52 10.03
CA ALA A 83 -11.21 -8.12 9.04
C ALA A 83 -10.34 -9.22 9.65
N LYS A 84 -9.77 -8.96 10.84
CA LYS A 84 -8.97 -9.93 11.57
C LYS A 84 -9.78 -11.17 11.94
N GLU A 85 -11.00 -11.00 12.44
CA GLU A 85 -11.89 -12.11 12.79
C GLU A 85 -12.21 -13.00 11.58
N VAL A 86 -12.48 -12.38 10.42
CA VAL A 86 -12.72 -13.11 9.17
C VAL A 86 -11.47 -13.87 8.73
N GLU A 87 -10.29 -13.25 8.81
CA GLU A 87 -9.01 -13.90 8.47
C GLU A 87 -8.72 -15.10 9.38
N GLU A 88 -8.84 -14.93 10.69
CA GLU A 88 -8.63 -16.00 11.67
C GLU A 88 -9.61 -17.16 11.45
N SER A 89 -10.88 -16.86 11.13
CA SER A 89 -11.87 -17.88 10.78
C SER A 89 -11.46 -18.68 9.53
N LEU A 90 -10.98 -18.01 8.47
CA LEU A 90 -10.46 -18.69 7.28
C LEU A 90 -9.18 -19.49 7.56
N GLU A 91 -8.30 -19.03 8.45
CA GLU A 91 -7.12 -19.77 8.90
C GLU A 91 -7.52 -21.07 9.65
N ARG A 92 -8.60 -21.01 10.43
CA ARG A 92 -9.25 -22.18 11.04
C ARG A 92 -10.05 -23.03 10.05
N ARG A 93 -10.06 -22.68 8.76
CA ARG A 93 -10.81 -23.36 7.69
C ARG A 93 -12.33 -23.29 7.84
N GLU A 94 -12.81 -22.18 8.39
CA GLU A 94 -14.23 -21.89 8.58
C GLU A 94 -14.65 -20.80 7.58
N THR A 95 -15.68 -21.06 6.77
CA THR A 95 -16.18 -20.10 5.75
C THR A 95 -17.30 -19.20 6.27
N ALA A 96 -17.96 -19.57 7.36
CA ALA A 96 -19.21 -18.95 7.81
C ALA A 96 -19.08 -17.44 8.06
N THR A 97 -18.04 -17.02 8.79
CA THR A 97 -17.79 -15.61 9.11
C THR A 97 -17.49 -14.79 7.85
N CYS A 98 -16.69 -15.33 6.93
CA CYS A 98 -16.39 -14.66 5.66
C CYS A 98 -17.63 -14.55 4.74
N LEU A 99 -18.49 -15.58 4.73
CA LEU A 99 -19.75 -15.57 4.00
C LEU A 99 -20.75 -14.56 4.57
N ALA A 100 -20.84 -14.45 5.90
CA ALA A 100 -21.63 -13.41 6.57
C ALA A 100 -21.14 -12.01 6.17
N TRP A 101 -19.82 -11.79 6.19
CA TRP A 101 -19.24 -10.54 5.70
C TRP A 101 -19.57 -10.24 4.23
N CYS A 102 -19.53 -11.26 3.35
CA CYS A 102 -19.93 -11.11 1.94
C CYS A 102 -21.40 -10.70 1.81
N HIS A 103 -22.27 -11.28 2.63
CA HIS A 103 -23.69 -10.96 2.66
C HIS A 103 -23.93 -9.51 3.10
N ASP A 104 -23.31 -9.10 4.21
CA ASP A 104 -23.48 -7.75 4.78
C ASP A 104 -22.97 -6.66 3.84
N ASN A 105 -21.95 -6.97 3.03
CA ASN A 105 -21.33 -6.04 2.09
C ASN A 105 -21.77 -6.22 0.63
N LYS A 106 -22.75 -7.08 0.36
CA LYS A 106 -23.16 -7.53 -0.98
C LYS A 106 -23.42 -6.38 -1.97
N SER A 107 -24.16 -5.36 -1.56
CA SER A 107 -24.52 -4.23 -2.42
C SER A 107 -23.31 -3.39 -2.83
N ARG A 108 -22.34 -3.24 -1.93
CA ARG A 108 -21.10 -2.48 -2.16
C ARG A 108 -20.12 -3.28 -3.03
N LEU A 109 -19.97 -4.58 -2.76
CA LEU A 109 -19.14 -5.49 -3.57
C LEU A 109 -19.57 -5.51 -5.04
N ARG A 110 -20.88 -5.51 -5.32
CA ARG A 110 -21.41 -5.42 -6.69
C ARG A 110 -21.07 -4.13 -7.40
N LYS A 111 -21.24 -2.98 -6.71
CA LYS A 111 -20.90 -1.67 -7.25
C LYS A 111 -19.42 -1.58 -7.63
N MET A 112 -18.55 -2.28 -6.90
CA MET A 112 -17.11 -2.34 -7.20
C MET A 112 -16.80 -3.16 -8.47
N LYS A 113 -17.43 -4.33 -8.65
CA LYS A 113 -17.28 -5.16 -9.86
C LYS A 113 -17.68 -4.38 -11.12
N GLY A 114 -18.80 -3.65 -11.08
CA GLY A 114 -19.27 -2.82 -12.21
C GLY A 114 -18.34 -1.67 -12.61
N ARG A 115 -17.53 -1.14 -11.68
CA ARG A 115 -16.50 -0.12 -11.99
C ARG A 115 -15.27 -0.73 -12.66
N GLN A 116 -14.94 -1.97 -12.34
CA GLN A 116 -13.77 -2.69 -12.85
C GLN A 116 -13.95 -3.09 -14.32
N ASN A 117 -15.11 -3.68 -14.66
CA ASN A 117 -15.45 -3.99 -16.05
C ASN A 117 -15.45 -2.74 -16.97
N LYS A 118 -15.85 -1.57 -16.43
CA LYS A 118 -15.79 -0.30 -17.17
C LYS A 118 -14.37 0.22 -17.36
N HIS A 119 -13.46 -0.03 -16.41
CA HIS A 119 -12.08 0.41 -16.50
C HIS A 119 -11.29 -0.48 -17.48
N GLU A 120 -11.50 -1.80 -17.43
CA GLU A 120 -10.93 -2.78 -18.36
C GLU A 120 -11.43 -2.58 -19.80
N ALA A 121 -12.72 -2.29 -19.99
CA ALA A 121 -13.28 -1.95 -21.30
C ALA A 121 -12.69 -0.65 -21.90
N LYS A 122 -12.27 0.31 -21.05
CA LYS A 122 -11.61 1.55 -21.49
C LYS A 122 -10.13 1.35 -21.80
N THR A 123 -9.43 0.49 -21.06
CA THR A 123 -8.03 0.15 -21.34
C THR A 123 -7.87 -0.76 -22.57
N GLY A 124 -8.88 -1.61 -22.87
CA GLY A 124 -8.90 -2.44 -24.07
C GLY A 124 -9.14 -1.70 -25.39
N ARG A 125 -9.50 -0.41 -25.35
CA ARG A 125 -9.77 0.41 -26.56
C ARG A 125 -8.54 1.15 -27.12
N LYS A 126 -7.34 0.97 -26.56
CA LYS A 126 -6.11 1.64 -27.02
C LYS A 126 -5.13 0.77 -27.82
N SER A 127 -5.56 -0.39 -28.31
CA SER A 127 -4.76 -1.23 -29.21
C SER A 127 -5.60 -1.75 -30.38
N ARG A 128 -5.91 -0.87 -31.34
CA ARG A 128 -6.19 -1.30 -32.72
C ARG A 128 -5.66 -0.27 -33.69
N ALA A 129 -4.59 -0.65 -34.38
CA ALA A 129 -4.08 0.01 -35.56
C ALA A 129 -5.09 -0.11 -36.72
N ALA A 130 -4.92 0.80 -37.68
CA ALA A 130 -5.75 1.07 -38.85
C ALA A 130 -6.17 -0.17 -39.66
N ASN A 131 -7.46 -0.24 -40.00
CA ASN A 131 -7.94 -0.33 -41.39
C ASN A 131 -9.48 -0.31 -41.44
N GLY A 132 -10.00 0.37 -42.47
CA GLY A 132 -11.39 0.82 -42.55
C GLY A 132 -12.41 -0.24 -42.93
N SER A 133 -13.64 -0.01 -42.46
CA SER A 133 -14.97 -0.20 -43.09
C SER A 133 -16.05 -0.39 -42.00
N PRO A 134 -17.30 0.09 -42.21
CA PRO A 134 -18.27 0.30 -41.14
C PRO A 134 -18.97 -1.02 -40.78
N LYS A 135 -19.07 -1.33 -39.48
CA LYS A 135 -19.94 -2.40 -38.99
C LYS A 135 -21.10 -1.83 -38.20
N GLU A 136 -22.27 -2.24 -38.64
CA GLU A 136 -23.62 -1.95 -38.16
C GLU A 136 -23.72 -2.03 -36.64
N SER A 137 -24.37 -1.02 -36.06
CA SER A 137 -24.80 -0.99 -34.68
C SER A 137 -25.97 -1.93 -34.47
N LEU A 138 -25.70 -3.14 -33.98
CA LEU A 138 -26.71 -3.93 -33.28
C LEU A 138 -26.75 -3.45 -31.83
N ASP A 139 -27.66 -2.51 -31.62
CA ASP A 139 -28.15 -2.08 -30.32
C ASP A 139 -28.96 -3.23 -29.70
N LEU A 140 -28.31 -4.05 -28.87
CA LEU A 140 -29.02 -4.99 -28.01
C LEU A 140 -29.18 -4.34 -26.63
N GLY A 141 -30.36 -3.75 -26.47
CA GLY A 141 -30.87 -3.19 -25.24
C GLY A 141 -30.71 -4.15 -24.08
N MET A 142 -30.14 -3.66 -22.99
CA MET A 142 -30.04 -4.37 -21.73
C MET A 142 -31.42 -4.33 -21.05
N GLU A 143 -32.30 -5.25 -21.44
CA GLU A 143 -33.58 -5.45 -20.74
C GLU A 143 -33.30 -5.90 -19.30
N THR A 144 -33.81 -5.11 -18.36
CA THR A 144 -33.84 -5.40 -16.92
C THR A 144 -34.76 -6.58 -16.62
N LEU A 145 -34.25 -7.80 -16.72
CA LEU A 145 -34.87 -8.96 -16.10
C LEU A 145 -34.59 -8.93 -14.60
N LYS A 146 -35.67 -8.94 -13.79
CA LYS A 146 -35.66 -9.13 -12.34
C LYS A 146 -35.10 -10.52 -12.00
N GLY A 147 -33.78 -10.67 -12.07
CA GLY A 147 -33.05 -11.87 -11.70
C GLY A 147 -32.63 -11.84 -10.23
N LYS A 148 -32.76 -12.99 -9.55
CA LYS A 148 -32.20 -13.23 -8.21
C LYS A 148 -30.73 -12.82 -8.13
N PRO A 149 -30.24 -12.47 -6.94
CA PRO A 149 -28.96 -11.80 -6.82
C PRO A 149 -27.72 -12.71 -7.09
N GLU A 150 -27.00 -12.46 -8.20
CA GLU A 150 -25.64 -12.97 -8.56
C GLU A 150 -24.62 -12.96 -7.38
N LEU A 151 -23.89 -14.05 -7.17
CA LEU A 151 -22.88 -14.15 -6.11
C LEU A 151 -21.70 -13.21 -6.37
N SER A 152 -21.08 -12.67 -5.29
CA SER A 152 -19.78 -11.99 -5.44
C SER A 152 -18.68 -13.01 -5.79
N CYS A 153 -17.57 -12.56 -6.40
CA CYS A 153 -16.46 -13.47 -6.77
C CYS A 153 -15.87 -14.19 -5.55
N LEU A 154 -15.74 -13.48 -4.41
CA LEU A 154 -15.28 -14.07 -3.15
C LEU A 154 -16.31 -15.07 -2.59
N GLU A 155 -17.60 -14.71 -2.56
CA GLU A 155 -18.66 -15.61 -2.10
C GLU A 155 -18.68 -16.90 -2.94
N PHE A 156 -18.57 -16.79 -4.26
CA PHE A 156 -18.49 -17.95 -5.16
C PHE A 156 -17.26 -18.82 -4.84
N SER A 157 -16.09 -18.22 -4.65
CA SER A 157 -14.85 -18.94 -4.31
C SER A 157 -14.96 -19.69 -2.97
N LEU A 158 -15.62 -19.10 -1.98
CA LEU A 158 -15.92 -19.73 -0.68
C LEU A 158 -16.89 -20.90 -0.84
N ARG A 159 -17.93 -20.77 -1.66
CA ARG A 159 -18.87 -21.88 -1.94
C ARG A 159 -18.20 -23.06 -2.63
N ILE A 160 -17.24 -22.80 -3.52
CA ILE A 160 -16.40 -23.86 -4.11
C ILE A 160 -15.52 -24.51 -3.03
N GLN A 161 -14.98 -23.73 -2.08
CA GLN A 161 -14.21 -24.30 -0.97
C GLN A 161 -15.05 -25.21 -0.09
N GLU A 162 -16.28 -24.82 0.27
CA GLU A 162 -17.21 -25.69 1.02
C GLU A 162 -17.49 -27.00 0.28
N PHE A 163 -17.67 -26.93 -1.04
CA PHE A 163 -17.82 -28.12 -1.88
C PHE A 163 -16.57 -29.02 -1.78
N ILE A 164 -15.37 -28.45 -1.90
CA ILE A 164 -14.10 -29.18 -1.80
C ILE A 164 -13.97 -29.88 -0.44
N GLU A 165 -14.32 -29.21 0.67
CA GLU A 165 -14.23 -29.82 2.00
C GLU A 165 -15.26 -30.95 2.19
N LEU A 166 -16.45 -30.87 1.55
CA LEU A 166 -17.40 -31.99 1.53
C LEU A 166 -16.84 -33.20 0.78
N ILE A 167 -16.15 -32.97 -0.35
CA ILE A 167 -15.45 -34.03 -1.10
C ILE A 167 -14.32 -34.64 -0.25
N ARG A 168 -13.53 -33.83 0.44
CA ARG A 168 -12.47 -34.30 1.35
C ARG A 168 -13.00 -35.18 2.48
N GLN A 169 -14.19 -34.88 2.99
CA GLN A 169 -14.89 -35.70 3.99
C GLN A 169 -15.61 -36.92 3.38
N ASN A 170 -15.46 -37.15 2.07
CA ASN A 170 -16.15 -38.18 1.30
C ASN A 170 -17.69 -38.10 1.34
N LYS A 171 -18.24 -36.92 1.69
CA LYS A 171 -19.69 -36.64 1.72
C LYS A 171 -20.19 -36.21 0.34
N ARG A 172 -20.05 -37.10 -0.65
CA ARG A 172 -20.31 -36.78 -2.07
C ARG A 172 -21.76 -36.35 -2.36
N LEU A 173 -22.75 -37.00 -1.72
CA LEU A 173 -24.15 -36.62 -1.89
C LEU A 173 -24.44 -35.21 -1.35
N ASP A 174 -23.82 -34.84 -0.23
CA ASP A 174 -23.93 -33.49 0.34
C ASP A 174 -23.28 -32.46 -0.58
N ALA A 175 -22.13 -32.79 -1.17
CA ALA A 175 -21.46 -31.94 -2.15
C ALA A 175 -22.37 -31.67 -3.37
N VAL A 176 -23.07 -32.68 -3.88
CA VAL A 176 -24.03 -32.51 -4.98
C VAL A 176 -25.22 -31.64 -4.56
N ARG A 177 -25.76 -31.84 -3.35
CA ARG A 177 -26.84 -30.98 -2.81
C ARG A 177 -26.39 -29.53 -2.68
N HIS A 178 -25.18 -29.31 -2.17
CA HIS A 178 -24.54 -28.01 -2.06
C HIS A 178 -24.38 -27.32 -3.42
N ALA A 179 -23.85 -28.04 -4.41
CA ALA A 179 -23.66 -27.53 -5.76
C ALA A 179 -24.98 -27.09 -6.40
N ARG A 180 -26.04 -27.91 -6.29
CA ARG A 180 -27.38 -27.55 -6.79
C ARG A 180 -27.93 -26.28 -6.15
N LYS A 181 -27.67 -26.10 -4.85
CA LYS A 181 -28.15 -24.93 -4.10
C LYS A 181 -27.40 -23.64 -4.47
N HIS A 182 -26.07 -23.71 -4.60
CA HIS A 182 -25.22 -22.52 -4.67
C HIS A 182 -24.67 -22.18 -6.06
N PHE A 183 -24.64 -23.14 -6.99
CA PHE A 183 -24.07 -22.95 -8.34
C PHE A 183 -25.12 -22.92 -9.45
N SER A 184 -26.42 -22.92 -9.12
CA SER A 184 -27.52 -22.93 -10.10
C SER A 184 -27.55 -21.71 -11.02
N GLN A 185 -26.94 -20.59 -10.60
CA GLN A 185 -26.85 -19.34 -11.36
C GLN A 185 -25.44 -19.04 -11.86
N ALA A 186 -24.53 -20.04 -11.85
CA ALA A 186 -23.21 -19.86 -12.42
C ALA A 186 -23.32 -19.63 -13.93
N GLU A 187 -22.61 -18.63 -14.44
CA GLU A 187 -22.58 -18.27 -15.87
C GLU A 187 -21.16 -17.95 -16.31
N GLY A 188 -20.90 -18.02 -17.62
CA GLY A 188 -19.59 -17.71 -18.20
C GLY A 188 -18.46 -18.52 -17.55
N SER A 189 -17.40 -17.84 -17.10
CA SER A 189 -16.22 -18.48 -16.50
C SER A 189 -16.52 -19.25 -15.21
N GLN A 190 -17.58 -18.89 -14.48
CA GLN A 190 -17.96 -19.61 -13.26
C GLN A 190 -18.44 -21.03 -13.56
N LEU A 191 -19.06 -21.26 -14.72
CA LEU A 191 -19.50 -22.60 -15.12
C LEU A 191 -18.31 -23.53 -15.35
N ASP A 192 -17.20 -23.02 -15.88
CA ASP A 192 -16.01 -23.83 -16.12
C ASP A 192 -15.36 -24.24 -14.79
N GLU A 193 -15.31 -23.33 -13.82
CA GLU A 193 -14.88 -23.66 -12.45
C GLU A 193 -15.80 -24.69 -11.77
N VAL A 194 -17.13 -24.56 -11.94
CA VAL A 194 -18.11 -25.52 -11.41
C VAL A 194 -17.94 -26.88 -12.07
N ARG A 195 -17.76 -26.95 -13.40
CA ARG A 195 -17.51 -28.21 -14.12
C ARG A 195 -16.27 -28.90 -13.61
N GLN A 196 -15.19 -28.15 -13.42
CA GLN A 196 -13.94 -28.67 -12.86
C GLN A 196 -14.13 -29.18 -11.43
N ALA A 197 -14.82 -28.44 -10.57
CA ALA A 197 -15.14 -28.87 -9.21
C ALA A 197 -16.01 -30.15 -9.21
N MET A 198 -17.04 -30.21 -10.05
CA MET A 198 -17.92 -31.39 -10.17
C MET A 198 -17.15 -32.64 -10.62
N GLY A 199 -16.10 -32.48 -11.43
CA GLY A 199 -15.21 -33.58 -11.80
C GLY A 199 -14.56 -34.29 -10.61
N MET A 200 -14.35 -33.61 -9.48
CA MET A 200 -13.79 -34.21 -8.26
C MET A 200 -14.66 -35.33 -7.68
N LEU A 201 -15.95 -35.39 -8.03
CA LEU A 201 -16.84 -36.49 -7.59
C LEU A 201 -16.39 -37.86 -8.10
N ALA A 202 -15.68 -37.91 -9.23
CA ALA A 202 -15.19 -39.15 -9.84
C ALA A 202 -13.86 -39.64 -9.24
N PHE A 203 -13.17 -38.81 -8.45
CA PHE A 203 -11.83 -39.09 -7.94
C PHE A 203 -11.85 -39.28 -6.41
N PRO A 204 -10.86 -40.00 -5.85
CA PRO A 204 -10.69 -40.09 -4.42
C PRO A 204 -10.05 -38.79 -3.87
N PRO A 205 -10.23 -38.46 -2.57
CA PRO A 205 -9.70 -37.23 -1.96
C PRO A 205 -8.17 -37.09 -1.96
N ASP A 206 -7.45 -38.19 -2.15
CA ASP A 206 -5.99 -38.28 -2.22
C ASP A 206 -5.45 -38.30 -3.66
N THR A 207 -6.29 -37.95 -4.64
CA THR A 207 -5.90 -37.93 -6.06
C THR A 207 -4.68 -37.05 -6.33
N HIS A 208 -3.77 -37.55 -7.16
CA HIS A 208 -2.62 -36.81 -7.65
C HIS A 208 -2.82 -36.25 -9.07
N ILE A 209 -4.02 -36.42 -9.64
CA ILE A 209 -4.35 -36.03 -11.01
C ILE A 209 -4.64 -34.53 -11.05
N SER A 210 -3.88 -33.78 -11.85
CA SER A 210 -4.17 -32.38 -12.17
C SER A 210 -5.36 -32.31 -13.15
N PRO A 211 -6.30 -31.36 -12.97
CA PRO A 211 -6.23 -30.20 -12.08
C PRO A 211 -6.87 -30.40 -10.70
N TYR A 212 -7.33 -31.61 -10.38
CA TYR A 212 -8.05 -31.91 -9.13
C TYR A 212 -7.15 -31.88 -7.90
N LYS A 213 -5.90 -32.33 -8.04
CA LYS A 213 -4.86 -32.20 -7.01
C LYS A 213 -4.70 -30.74 -6.57
N ASP A 214 -4.67 -29.81 -7.53
CA ASP A 214 -4.46 -28.39 -7.27
C ASP A 214 -5.68 -27.75 -6.57
N LEU A 215 -6.90 -28.21 -6.90
CA LEU A 215 -8.12 -27.82 -6.18
C LEU A 215 -8.13 -28.30 -4.71
N LEU A 216 -7.53 -29.45 -4.45
CA LEU A 216 -7.38 -30.04 -3.12
C LEU A 216 -6.13 -29.53 -2.39
N ASP A 217 -5.39 -28.56 -2.92
CA ASP A 217 -4.21 -28.04 -2.24
C ASP A 217 -4.60 -27.14 -1.04
N PRO A 218 -4.02 -27.32 0.15
CA PRO A 218 -4.30 -26.46 1.31
C PRO A 218 -3.93 -24.99 1.10
N ALA A 219 -3.05 -24.65 0.15
CA ALA A 219 -2.72 -23.28 -0.24
C ALA A 219 -3.94 -22.46 -0.70
N ARG A 220 -5.02 -23.13 -1.15
CA ARG A 220 -6.26 -22.47 -1.56
C ARG A 220 -6.88 -21.63 -0.42
N TRP A 221 -6.75 -22.06 0.84
CA TRP A 221 -7.18 -21.25 1.99
C TRP A 221 -6.41 -19.93 2.10
N ARG A 222 -5.09 -19.95 1.84
CA ARG A 222 -4.27 -18.73 1.80
C ARG A 222 -4.71 -17.79 0.68
N MET A 223 -5.10 -18.34 -0.47
CA MET A 223 -5.62 -17.56 -1.59
C MET A 223 -6.97 -16.92 -1.25
N LEU A 224 -7.86 -17.62 -0.54
CA LEU A 224 -9.13 -17.06 -0.06
C LEU A 224 -8.91 -15.91 0.93
N ILE A 225 -7.96 -16.05 1.86
CA ILE A 225 -7.56 -14.98 2.78
C ILE A 225 -7.05 -13.76 2.01
N GLN A 226 -6.21 -13.97 0.98
CA GLN A 226 -5.70 -12.88 0.15
C GLN A 226 -6.80 -12.20 -0.68
N GLN A 227 -7.74 -12.98 -1.24
CA GLN A 227 -8.89 -12.44 -1.97
C GLN A 227 -9.79 -11.63 -1.03
N PHE A 228 -10.06 -12.13 0.18
CA PHE A 228 -10.79 -11.40 1.21
C PHE A 228 -10.09 -10.08 1.57
N ARG A 229 -8.78 -10.10 1.85
CA ARG A 229 -7.99 -8.89 2.14
C ARG A 229 -8.11 -7.85 1.04
N TYR A 230 -7.97 -8.29 -0.20
CA TYR A 230 -8.10 -7.43 -1.37
C TYR A 230 -9.49 -6.80 -1.48
N ASP A 231 -10.55 -7.60 -1.36
CA ASP A 231 -11.93 -7.12 -1.45
C ASP A 231 -12.28 -6.20 -0.27
N ASN A 232 -11.82 -6.53 0.95
CA ASN A 232 -11.99 -5.73 2.15
C ASN A 232 -11.28 -4.37 2.04
N TYR A 233 -10.01 -4.32 1.64
CA TYR A 233 -9.29 -3.06 1.45
C TYR A 233 -9.96 -2.18 0.41
N ARG A 234 -10.36 -2.75 -0.72
CA ARG A 234 -11.05 -1.99 -1.76
C ARG A 234 -12.41 -1.48 -1.30
N LEU A 235 -13.17 -2.28 -0.57
CA LEU A 235 -14.45 -1.91 0.00
C LEU A 235 -14.34 -0.66 0.89
N HIS A 236 -13.24 -0.58 1.65
CA HIS A 236 -12.92 0.53 2.53
C HIS A 236 -12.02 1.61 1.89
N GLN A 237 -11.77 1.52 0.58
CA GLN A 237 -10.93 2.46 -0.18
C GLN A 237 -9.49 2.59 0.37
N LEU A 238 -9.02 1.54 1.02
CA LEU A 238 -7.64 1.37 1.43
C LEU A 238 -6.80 0.90 0.23
N GLY A 239 -5.56 1.37 0.18
CA GLY A 239 -4.59 0.86 -0.80
C GLY A 239 -4.09 -0.52 -0.39
N ASN A 240 -3.78 -1.38 -1.37
CA ASN A 240 -3.13 -2.68 -1.10
C ASN A 240 -1.70 -2.55 -0.57
N ASN A 241 -1.11 -1.36 -0.72
CA ASN A 241 0.18 -1.01 -0.15
C ASN A 241 -0.03 -0.03 0.99
N SER A 242 0.69 -0.25 2.09
CA SER A 242 0.73 0.70 3.20
C SER A 242 1.30 2.04 2.73
N VAL A 243 0.72 3.13 3.23
CA VAL A 243 1.27 4.49 3.04
C VAL A 243 2.71 4.56 3.54
N PHE A 244 3.03 3.83 4.63
CA PHE A 244 4.40 3.73 5.14
C PHE A 244 5.32 3.09 4.10
N THR A 245 4.94 1.95 3.52
CA THR A 245 5.74 1.24 2.50
C THR A 245 5.98 2.14 1.29
N LEU A 246 4.93 2.80 0.78
CA LEU A 246 5.05 3.69 -0.37
C LEU A 246 5.96 4.88 -0.08
N THR A 247 5.82 5.49 1.10
CA THR A 247 6.62 6.65 1.51
C THR A 247 8.08 6.26 1.73
N LEU A 248 8.33 5.11 2.37
CA LEU A 248 9.67 4.56 2.57
C LEU A 248 10.33 4.25 1.22
N GLN A 249 9.64 3.56 0.31
CA GLN A 249 10.18 3.26 -1.02
C GLN A 249 10.45 4.54 -1.83
N ALA A 250 9.55 5.51 -1.80
CA ALA A 250 9.76 6.79 -2.48
C ALA A 250 10.98 7.53 -1.92
N GLY A 251 11.11 7.59 -0.58
CA GLY A 251 12.26 8.18 0.09
C GLY A 251 13.57 7.46 -0.24
N LEU A 252 13.59 6.12 -0.20
CA LEU A 252 14.74 5.31 -0.57
C LEU A 252 15.13 5.53 -2.04
N SER A 253 14.16 5.60 -2.95
CA SER A 253 14.41 5.86 -4.38
C SER A 253 15.04 7.23 -4.62
N ALA A 254 14.63 8.25 -3.85
CA ALA A 254 15.14 9.61 -3.95
C ALA A 254 16.61 9.74 -3.53
N ILE A 255 17.06 8.93 -2.56
CA ILE A 255 18.44 8.96 -2.04
C ILE A 255 19.32 7.82 -2.55
N LYS A 256 18.74 6.85 -3.29
CA LYS A 256 19.45 5.72 -3.88
C LYS A 256 20.34 6.21 -5.01
N THR A 257 21.63 5.85 -4.94
CA THR A 257 22.61 6.13 -5.99
C THR A 257 23.30 4.84 -6.44
N PRO A 258 23.93 4.79 -7.63
CA PRO A 258 24.73 3.64 -8.06
C PRO A 258 25.84 3.28 -7.07
N GLN A 259 26.38 4.28 -6.36
CA GLN A 259 27.46 4.11 -5.39
C GLN A 259 27.07 3.25 -4.17
N CYS A 260 25.77 3.09 -3.90
CA CYS A 260 25.27 2.27 -2.79
C CYS A 260 25.46 0.76 -3.00
N TYR A 261 25.70 0.32 -4.24
CA TYR A 261 25.78 -1.09 -4.62
C TYR A 261 27.12 -1.48 -5.26
N LYS A 262 28.13 -0.61 -5.20
CA LYS A 262 29.49 -1.00 -5.61
C LYS A 262 30.06 -2.07 -4.66
N GLU A 263 30.74 -3.04 -5.25
CA GLU A 263 31.27 -4.23 -4.54
C GLU A 263 32.39 -3.86 -3.56
N ASP A 264 33.24 -2.89 -3.93
CA ASP A 264 34.42 -2.50 -3.14
C ASP A 264 34.10 -1.85 -1.78
N GLY A 265 32.83 -1.51 -1.51
CA GLY A 265 32.36 -0.94 -0.25
C GLY A 265 32.89 0.47 0.10
N SER A 266 33.96 0.92 -0.55
CA SER A 266 34.68 2.18 -0.33
C SER A 266 33.83 3.43 -0.60
N SER A 267 32.78 3.28 -1.40
CA SER A 267 31.83 4.34 -1.76
C SER A 267 30.62 4.43 -0.83
N LYS A 268 30.43 3.47 0.09
CA LYS A 268 29.30 3.47 1.03
C LYS A 268 29.53 4.51 2.12
N SER A 269 28.53 5.37 2.35
CA SER A 269 28.59 6.34 3.43
C SER A 269 27.89 5.77 4.68
N PRO A 270 28.50 5.87 5.87
CA PRO A 270 27.85 5.43 7.11
C PRO A 270 26.54 6.20 7.37
N ASP A 271 26.47 7.47 6.99
CA ASP A 271 25.28 8.32 7.15
C ASP A 271 24.24 8.16 6.03
N CYS A 272 24.45 7.23 5.07
CA CYS A 272 23.50 6.99 3.99
C CYS A 272 22.48 5.92 4.42
N PRO A 273 21.18 6.26 4.52
CA PRO A 273 20.16 5.28 4.90
C PRO A 273 20.13 4.07 3.96
N VAL A 274 20.27 4.26 2.64
CA VAL A 274 20.29 3.16 1.65
C VAL A 274 21.52 2.25 1.79
N CYS A 275 22.63 2.74 2.35
CA CYS A 275 23.82 1.90 2.58
C CYS A 275 23.69 1.01 3.84
N SER A 276 22.67 1.24 4.69
CA SER A 276 22.40 0.38 5.84
C SER A 276 21.90 -0.99 5.39
N ARG A 277 22.29 -2.06 6.12
CA ARG A 277 22.02 -3.46 5.74
C ARG A 277 20.54 -3.74 5.44
N SER A 278 19.63 -3.23 6.26
CA SER A 278 18.19 -3.49 6.13
C SER A 278 17.56 -2.70 4.98
N LEU A 279 17.86 -1.40 4.89
CA LEU A 279 17.28 -0.53 3.86
C LEU A 279 17.90 -0.77 2.48
N ASN A 280 19.15 -1.24 2.41
CA ASN A 280 19.79 -1.60 1.14
C ASN A 280 19.03 -2.70 0.40
N LYS A 281 18.63 -3.76 1.12
CA LYS A 281 17.81 -4.84 0.55
C LYS A 281 16.46 -4.33 0.05
N LEU A 282 15.79 -3.47 0.83
CA LEU A 282 14.49 -2.88 0.46
C LEU A 282 14.61 -1.94 -0.75
N ALA A 283 15.75 -1.25 -0.88
CA ALA A 283 15.99 -0.30 -1.95
C ALA A 283 16.45 -0.96 -3.26
N GLN A 284 16.89 -2.23 -3.24
CA GLN A 284 17.45 -2.91 -4.40
C GLN A 284 16.54 -2.90 -5.64
N PRO A 285 15.23 -3.25 -5.57
CA PRO A 285 14.35 -3.24 -6.74
C PRO A 285 13.88 -1.85 -7.18
N LEU A 286 14.17 -0.80 -6.39
CA LEU A 286 13.64 0.53 -6.62
C LEU A 286 14.38 1.28 -7.73
N PRO A 287 13.72 2.19 -8.48
CA PRO A 287 14.42 3.05 -9.43
C PRO A 287 15.38 4.00 -8.72
N MET A 288 16.36 4.52 -9.47
CA MET A 288 17.24 5.59 -9.01
C MET A 288 16.71 6.93 -9.50
N ALA A 289 16.78 7.97 -8.69
CA ALA A 289 16.39 9.31 -9.12
C ALA A 289 17.38 9.86 -10.15
N HIS A 290 16.84 10.47 -11.21
CA HIS A 290 17.63 11.31 -12.12
C HIS A 290 18.04 12.57 -11.37
N CYS A 291 19.34 12.85 -11.30
CA CYS A 291 19.87 14.00 -10.57
C CYS A 291 20.22 15.07 -11.60
N ALA A 292 19.48 16.18 -11.68
CA ALA A 292 19.78 17.25 -12.63
C ALA A 292 20.95 18.13 -12.16
N ASN A 293 21.10 18.29 -10.84
CA ASN A 293 22.18 19.08 -10.25
C ASN A 293 22.93 18.28 -9.17
N SER A 294 24.24 18.16 -9.31
CA SER A 294 25.11 17.56 -8.30
C SER A 294 25.74 18.64 -7.42
N ARG A 295 25.74 18.42 -6.10
CA ARG A 295 26.49 19.26 -5.15
C ARG A 295 27.61 18.43 -4.53
N LEU A 296 28.79 19.03 -4.47
CA LEU A 296 29.92 18.44 -3.77
C LEU A 296 29.80 18.71 -2.27
N VAL A 297 30.07 17.68 -1.47
CA VAL A 297 30.05 17.75 -0.01
C VAL A 297 31.32 17.11 0.52
N CYS A 298 32.04 17.81 1.40
CA CYS A 298 33.28 17.35 1.97
C CYS A 298 33.05 16.13 2.87
N LYS A 299 33.95 15.14 2.78
CA LYS A 299 33.87 13.91 3.60
C LYS A 299 34.25 14.13 5.06
N ILE A 300 35.07 15.15 5.36
CA ILE A 300 35.56 15.44 6.72
C ILE A 300 34.52 16.25 7.48
N SER A 301 34.19 17.46 7.00
CA SER A 301 33.27 18.35 7.71
C SER A 301 31.78 18.12 7.41
N GLY A 302 31.46 17.52 6.26
CA GLY A 302 30.07 17.44 5.78
C GLY A 302 29.54 18.74 5.16
N ASP A 303 30.39 19.77 5.02
CA ASP A 303 30.01 21.04 4.38
C ASP A 303 29.98 20.94 2.86
N VAL A 304 29.16 21.79 2.25
CA VAL A 304 29.12 21.94 0.80
C VAL A 304 30.44 22.53 0.30
N MET A 305 31.01 21.92 -0.74
CA MET A 305 32.15 22.47 -1.46
C MET A 305 31.63 23.39 -2.55
N ASN A 306 32.03 24.65 -2.49
CA ASN A 306 31.56 25.75 -3.35
C ASN A 306 32.68 26.80 -3.50
N GLU A 307 32.37 27.99 -4.00
CA GLU A 307 33.34 29.07 -4.19
C GLU A 307 34.09 29.47 -2.90
N ASN A 308 33.40 29.42 -1.75
CA ASN A 308 33.92 29.78 -0.43
C ASN A 308 34.59 28.60 0.31
N ASN A 309 34.41 27.37 -0.20
CA ASN A 309 35.04 26.16 0.30
C ASN A 309 35.40 25.26 -0.90
N PRO A 310 36.40 25.65 -1.70
CA PRO A 310 36.65 25.00 -2.97
C PRO A 310 37.06 23.53 -2.80
N PRO A 311 36.65 22.65 -3.73
CA PRO A 311 37.09 21.27 -3.72
C PRO A 311 38.57 21.18 -4.10
N MET A 312 39.34 20.54 -3.24
CA MET A 312 40.79 20.32 -3.36
C MET A 312 41.07 18.83 -3.47
N MET A 313 41.82 18.43 -4.49
CA MET A 313 42.21 17.04 -4.75
C MET A 313 43.64 16.79 -4.29
N LEU A 314 43.84 15.75 -3.50
CA LEU A 314 45.17 15.25 -3.14
C LEU A 314 45.75 14.39 -4.29
N PRO A 315 47.08 14.16 -4.34
CA PRO A 315 47.72 13.37 -5.41
C PRO A 315 47.17 11.95 -5.61
N ASN A 316 46.53 11.37 -4.60
CA ASN A 316 45.87 10.07 -4.69
C ASN A 316 44.44 10.12 -5.28
N GLY A 317 44.00 11.29 -5.77
CA GLY A 317 42.72 11.49 -6.44
C GLY A 317 41.52 11.72 -5.50
N TYR A 318 41.71 11.74 -4.18
CA TYR A 318 40.61 12.04 -3.25
C TYR A 318 40.39 13.54 -3.07
N VAL A 319 39.12 13.95 -3.13
CA VAL A 319 38.69 15.36 -3.06
C VAL A 319 38.09 15.70 -1.70
N TYR A 320 38.51 16.84 -1.14
CA TYR A 320 38.08 17.39 0.16
C TYR A 320 37.85 18.90 0.04
N GLY A 321 37.15 19.51 1.00
CA GLY A 321 36.97 20.96 1.01
C GLY A 321 38.23 21.62 1.53
N TYR A 322 38.62 22.76 0.95
CA TYR A 322 39.78 23.52 1.37
C TYR A 322 39.82 23.78 2.89
N ASN A 323 38.69 24.20 3.47
CA ASN A 323 38.61 24.50 4.90
C ASN A 323 38.87 23.25 5.76
N SER A 324 38.44 22.07 5.29
CA SER A 324 38.70 20.81 5.99
C SER A 324 40.14 20.36 5.85
N LEU A 325 40.78 20.54 4.68
CA LEU A 325 42.20 20.22 4.53
C LEU A 325 43.06 21.14 5.40
N LEU A 326 42.68 22.42 5.49
CA LEU A 326 43.37 23.39 6.33
C LEU A 326 43.27 23.02 7.82
N SER A 327 42.13 22.51 8.28
CA SER A 327 41.94 22.14 9.70
C SER A 327 42.69 20.87 10.12
N ILE A 328 42.94 19.94 9.20
CA ILE A 328 43.70 18.69 9.47
C ILE A 328 45.18 18.78 9.11
N ARG A 329 45.63 19.94 8.60
CA ARG A 329 47.02 20.20 8.24
C ARG A 329 47.88 20.29 9.50
N GLN A 330 49.01 19.61 9.49
CA GLN A 330 50.06 19.73 10.50
C GLN A 330 51.34 20.20 9.79
N ASP A 331 51.85 21.36 10.19
CA ASP A 331 52.93 22.10 9.53
C ASP A 331 52.62 22.42 8.06
N ASP A 332 53.13 21.61 7.13
CA ASP A 332 52.89 21.73 5.68
C ASP A 332 52.42 20.42 5.05
N LYS A 333 52.01 19.45 5.88
CA LYS A 333 51.58 18.13 5.46
C LYS A 333 50.15 17.85 5.87
N VAL A 334 49.49 17.03 5.07
CA VAL A 334 48.12 16.56 5.30
C VAL A 334 48.12 15.05 5.21
N VAL A 335 47.51 14.40 6.21
CA VAL A 335 47.27 12.95 6.19
C VAL A 335 45.89 12.70 5.58
N CYS A 336 45.83 11.98 4.46
CA CYS A 336 44.58 11.61 3.83
C CYS A 336 43.74 10.74 4.77
N PRO A 337 42.52 11.15 5.18
CA PRO A 337 41.73 10.38 6.14
C PRO A 337 41.36 8.97 5.66
N ARG A 338 41.33 8.75 4.34
CA ARG A 338 40.92 7.49 3.68
C ARG A 338 42.07 6.52 3.50
N THR A 339 43.21 6.97 2.95
CA THR A 339 44.35 6.11 2.62
C THR A 339 45.45 6.13 3.67
N LYS A 340 45.42 7.11 4.59
CA LYS A 340 46.48 7.40 5.57
C LYS A 340 47.82 7.83 4.95
N GLU A 341 47.87 8.07 3.65
CA GLU A 341 49.03 8.63 2.97
C GLU A 341 49.24 10.10 3.35
N VAL A 342 50.49 10.54 3.35
CA VAL A 342 50.88 11.90 3.74
C VAL A 342 51.34 12.67 2.50
N PHE A 343 50.74 13.83 2.27
CA PHE A 343 51.05 14.70 1.15
C PHE A 343 51.40 16.10 1.62
N HIS A 344 52.21 16.83 0.85
CA HIS A 344 52.39 18.26 1.10
C HIS A 344 51.13 19.03 0.72
N PHE A 345 50.77 20.04 1.51
CA PHE A 345 49.56 20.84 1.26
C PHE A 345 49.61 21.54 -0.11
N SER A 346 50.81 21.94 -0.56
CA SER A 346 51.05 22.54 -1.88
C SER A 346 50.76 21.60 -3.05
N GLN A 347 50.71 20.28 -2.83
CA GLN A 347 50.37 19.29 -3.85
C GLN A 347 48.85 19.14 -4.04
N ALA A 348 48.03 19.81 -3.22
CA ALA A 348 46.58 19.77 -3.36
C ALA A 348 46.13 20.73 -4.47
N GLU A 349 45.47 20.19 -5.49
CA GLU A 349 45.00 20.98 -6.63
C GLU A 349 43.52 21.31 -6.52
N LYS A 350 43.15 22.54 -6.88
CA LYS A 350 41.74 22.95 -6.94
C LYS A 350 41.07 22.30 -8.15
N VAL A 351 39.93 21.66 -7.91
CA VAL A 351 39.14 20.99 -8.96
C VAL A 351 37.94 21.84 -9.35
N TYR A 352 37.55 21.75 -10.63
CA TYR A 352 36.33 22.35 -11.16
C TYR A 352 35.43 21.24 -11.69
N ILE A 353 34.13 21.33 -11.39
CA ILE A 353 33.11 20.47 -12.01
C ILE A 353 32.38 21.32 -13.03
N MET A 354 32.42 20.89 -14.29
CA MET A 354 31.66 21.46 -15.39
C MET A 354 30.29 20.82 -15.51
#